data_AF-A0A6S7GHC4-F1
#
_entry.id   AF-A0A6S7GHC4-F1
#
_cell.length_a   1.000
_cell.length_b   1.000
_cell.length_c   1.000
_cell.angle_alpha   90.00
_cell.angle_beta   90.00
_cell.angle_gamma   90.00
#
_symmetry.space_group_name_H-M   'P 1'
#
loop_
_entity.id
_entity.type
_entity.pdbx_description
1 polymer ?
#
loop_
_entity_poly.entity_id
_entity_poly.type
_entity_poly.pdbx_seq_one_letter_code
_entity_poly.pdbx_strand_id
1 'polypeptide(L)' 'MDSFVEQKLEEWNLSCLKVIFQENMIDEEAFRLLDHDSIKEMITAIGPRRKLLKKLEEEKVFYYC' A
#
# COMPACT_ATOMS: atom_id res chain seq x y z
N MET A 1 1.54 -11.67 -0.36
CA MET A 1 0.95 -10.76 -1.33
C MET A 1 0.16 -11.54 -2.34
N ASP A 2 -1.08 -11.15 -2.55
CA ASP A 2 -1.96 -11.71 -3.58
C ASP A 2 -1.98 -10.82 -4.84
N SER A 3 -2.73 -11.27 -5.84
CA SER A 3 -2.89 -10.56 -7.10
C SER A 3 -3.57 -9.20 -6.97
N PHE A 4 -4.45 -9.03 -5.97
CA PHE A 4 -5.17 -7.77 -5.76
C PHE A 4 -4.18 -6.67 -5.36
N VAL A 5 -3.34 -6.95 -4.37
CA VAL A 5 -2.33 -6.01 -3.89
C VAL A 5 -1.30 -5.72 -4.99
N GLU A 6 -0.88 -6.75 -5.73
CA GLU A 6 0.06 -6.59 -6.83
C GLU A 6 -0.47 -5.63 -7.91
N GLN A 7 -1.72 -5.84 -8.35
CA GLN A 7 -2.38 -4.99 -9.34
C GLN A 7 -2.55 -3.56 -8.85
N LYS A 8 -2.95 -3.36 -7.59
CA LYS A 8 -3.05 -2.01 -7.00
C LYS A 8 -1.72 -1.27 -7.02
N LEU A 9 -0.62 -1.94 -6.67
CA LEU A 9 0.71 -1.33 -6.71
C LEU A 9 1.13 -0.97 -8.15
N GLU A 10 0.75 -1.77 -9.15
CA GLU A 10 0.98 -1.44 -10.56
C GLU A 10 0.16 -0.24 -11.03
N GLU A 11 -1.15 -0.25 -10.75
CA GLU A 11 -2.09 0.85 -11.06
C GLU A 11 -1.61 2.18 -10.48
N TRP A 12 -1.03 2.14 -9.28
CA TRP A 12 -0.53 3.33 -8.59
C TRP A 12 0.88 3.74 -8.98
N ASN A 13 1.52 3.02 -9.91
CA ASN A 13 2.92 3.19 -10.30
C ASN A 13 3.87 3.11 -9.08
N LEU A 14 3.60 2.15 -8.20
CA LEU A 14 4.32 1.86 -6.96
C LEU A 14 4.86 0.41 -6.96
N SER A 15 5.11 -0.17 -8.13
CA SER A 15 5.64 -1.53 -8.27
C SER A 15 6.99 -1.73 -7.55
N CYS A 16 7.72 -0.66 -7.24
CA CYS A 16 8.93 -0.72 -6.40
C CYS A 16 8.67 -1.20 -4.96
N LEU A 17 7.41 -1.18 -4.50
CA LEU A 17 7.02 -1.67 -3.18
C LEU A 17 6.65 -3.15 -3.16
N LYS A 18 6.56 -3.84 -4.32
CA LYS A 18 6.14 -5.25 -4.39
C LYS A 18 6.96 -6.17 -3.49
N VAL A 19 8.29 -6.03 -3.51
CA VAL A 19 9.19 -6.84 -2.66
C VAL A 19 8.89 -6.62 -1.18
N ILE A 20 8.73 -5.35 -0.77
CA ILE A 20 8.43 -4.99 0.62
C ILE A 20 7.06 -5.57 1.05
N PHE A 21 6.03 -5.44 0.22
CA PHE A 21 4.70 -5.99 0.52
C PHE A 21 4.71 -7.52 0.56
N GLN A 22 5.51 -8.17 -0.28
CA GLN A 22 5.68 -9.62 -0.27
C GLN A 22 6.39 -10.10 1.00
N GLU A 23 7.49 -9.45 1.40
CA GLU A 23 8.26 -9.78 2.61
C GLU A 23 7.45 -9.58 3.90
N ASN A 24 6.60 -8.54 3.93
CA ASN A 24 5.71 -8.25 5.05
C ASN A 24 4.39 -9.02 4.98
N MET A 25 4.25 -9.97 4.04
CA MET A 25 3.07 -10.82 3.88
C MET A 25 1.76 -10.04 3.73
N ILE A 26 1.81 -8.87 3.08
CA ILE A 26 0.62 -8.04 2.87
C ILE A 26 -0.24 -8.64 1.76
N ASP A 27 -1.35 -9.26 2.13
CA ASP A 27 -2.46 -9.67 1.26
C ASP A 27 -3.58 -8.62 1.24
N GLU A 28 -4.68 -8.87 0.53
CA GLU A 28 -5.82 -7.95 0.40
C GLU A 28 -6.43 -7.53 1.75
N GLU A 29 -6.52 -8.47 2.69
CA GLU A 29 -7.05 -8.18 4.04
C GLU A 29 -6.10 -7.27 4.80
N ALA A 30 -4.81 -7.64 4.90
CA ALA A 30 -3.80 -6.82 5.55
C ALA A 30 -3.68 -5.45 4.88
N PHE A 31 -3.76 -5.38 3.56
CA PHE A 31 -3.71 -4.13 2.78
C PHE A 31 -4.81 -3.16 3.19
N ARG A 32 -6.04 -3.65 3.39
CA ARG A 32 -7.19 -2.83 3.82
C ARG A 32 -7.05 -2.32 5.25
N LEU A 33 -6.29 -3.04 6.08
CA LEU A 33 -6.02 -2.69 7.48
C LEU A 33 -4.79 -1.80 7.65
N LEU A 34 -4.04 -1.51 6.57
CA LEU A 34 -2.86 -0.65 6.65
C LEU A 34 -3.22 0.72 7.22
N ASP A 35 -2.47 1.08 8.25
CA ASP A 35 -2.51 2.37 8.92
C ASP A 35 -1.18 3.12 8.71
N HIS A 36 -1.14 4.35 9.21
CA HIS A 36 0.01 5.21 8.99
C HIS A 36 1.28 4.70 9.69
N ASP A 37 1.15 3.98 10.80
CA ASP A 37 2.29 3.53 11.60
C ASP A 37 2.89 2.23 11.04
N SER A 38 2.06 1.26 10.67
CA SER A 38 2.46 0.06 9.93
C SER A 38 3.16 0.40 8.60
N ILE A 39 2.66 1.39 7.86
CA ILE A 39 3.30 1.86 6.62
C ILE A 39 4.67 2.50 6.89
N LYS A 40 4.81 3.24 8.00
CA LYS A 40 6.09 3.85 8.38
C LYS A 40 7.14 2.82 8.77
N GLU A 41 6.72 1.76 9.44
CA GLU A 41 7.57 0.64 9.84
C GLU A 41 8.04 -0.14 8.62
N MET A 42 7.12 -0.47 7.71
CA MET A 42 7.39 -1.26 6.52
C MET A 42 8.21 -0.50 5.44
N ILE A 43 7.98 0.81 5.28
CA ILE A 43 8.59 1.60 4.19
C ILE A 43 9.41 2.75 4.77
N THR A 44 10.72 2.54 4.84
CA THR A 44 11.68 3.55 5.33
C THR A 44 11.86 4.71 4.35
N ALA A 45 11.81 4.43 3.04
CA ALA A 45 12.00 5.43 1.98
C ALA A 45 10.84 6.43 1.93
N ILE A 46 11.15 7.71 2.22
CA ILE A 46 10.16 8.78 2.38
C ILE A 46 9.28 8.97 1.14
N GLY A 47 9.87 8.98 -0.07
CA GLY A 47 9.15 9.25 -1.31
C GLY A 47 8.04 8.23 -1.60
N PRO A 48 8.37 6.94 -1.78
CA PRO A 48 7.39 5.88 -1.99
C PRO A 48 6.34 5.81 -0.86
N ARG A 49 6.77 5.96 0.40
CA ARG A 49 5.85 5.98 1.56
C ARG A 49 4.78 7.06 1.43
N ARG A 50 5.18 8.30 1.10
CA ARG A 50 4.24 9.43 0.98
C ARG A 50 3.26 9.24 -0.19
N LYS A 51 3.73 8.63 -1.29
CA LYS A 51 2.86 8.29 -2.43
C LYS A 51 1.83 7.23 -2.07
N LEU A 52 2.24 6.17 -1.36
CA LEU A 52 1.34 5.11 -0.90
C LEU A 52 0.27 5.66 0.04
N LEU A 53 0.65 6.45 1.05
CA LEU A 53 -0.29 7.06 1.99
C LEU A 53 -1.35 7.89 1.28
N LYS A 54 -0.94 8.74 0.34
CA LYS A 54 -1.86 9.54 -0.48
C LYS A 54 -2.85 8.64 -1.24
N LYS A 55 -2.39 7.54 -1.82
CA LYS A 55 -3.26 6.62 -2.58
C LYS A 55 -4.26 5.88 -1.68
N LEU A 56 -3.85 5.47 -0.48
CA LEU A 56 -4.74 4.86 0.49
C LEU A 56 -5.80 5.84 1.02
N GLU A 57 -5.44 7.12 1.19
CA GLU A 57 -6.39 8.18 1.52
C GLU A 57 -7.40 8.39 0.38
N GLU A 58 -6.93 8.51 -0.86
CA GLU A 58 -7.79 8.61 -2.05
C GLU A 58 -8.77 7.42 -2.16
N GLU A 59 -8.27 6.19 -1.98
CA GLU A 59 -9.09 4.98 -2.04
C GLU A 59 -10.17 4.97 -0.94
N LYS A 60 -9.83 5.34 0.29
CA LYS A 60 -10.79 5.42 1.41
C LYS A 60 -11.90 6.45 1.14
N VAL A 61 -11.57 7.58 0.50
CA VAL A 61 -12.57 8.60 0.15
C VAL A 61 -13.63 8.07 -0.83
N PHE A 62 -13.28 7.19 -1.75
CA PHE A 62 -14.23 6.60 -2.70
C PHE A 62 -15.28 5.66 -2.05
N TYR A 63 -15.01 5.12 -0.86
CA TYR A 63 -15.95 4.24 -0.16
C TYR A 63 -16.96 4.99 0.74
N TYR A 64 -16.78 6.30 0.95
CA TYR A 64 -17.64 7.14 1.78
C TYR A 64 -18.44 8.20 0.99
N CYS A 65 -18.47 8.11 -0.34
CA CYS A 65 -19.28 8.96 -1.23
C CYS A 65 -20.34 8.16 -1.99
#